data_AF-A0A9W7H584-F1
#
_entry.id   AF-A0A9W7H584-F1
#
_cell.length_a   1.000
_cell.length_b   1.000
_cell.length_c   1.000
_cell.angle_alpha   90.00
_cell.angle_beta   90.00
_cell.angle_gamma   90.00
#
_symmetry.space_group_name_H-M   'P 1'
#
loop_
_entity.id
_entity.type
_entity.pdbx_description
1 polymer ?
#
loop_
_entity_poly.entity_id
_entity_poly.type
_entity_poly.pdbx_seq_one_letter_code
_entity_poly.pdbx_strand_id
1 'polypeptide(L)'
;MGIRNINIQNRSLLSKWIWKFVVEKDSLWKRVVVAKNNLDSRFLIPADSSGANSSWLWKGIVKSFYSNDEFGSSIRSSIRFQVGDGKTIIFWSDWWIGEGPLLSLFPRIHALSINKIGRVADFGTKQALGWTWKIELRRRLFDWEQDQWSDLMNLLNGTRNNNLVSDCLLWKNTGDGCFSARDCYNFLFPANVNSHFWKSFVWQGLAPPRVDFFIWQLCNNKIPVKQELSRRGIDSISDLNCPLCGPNVESVQHLFLSCNIAWTLWMRLASYWDLTWVIHEETEAVLVAWHAVKPSSTKEGMWNLVSSAIWCSIWLTRNEIVFNKVKLDFSNLLFVTKYRLAVWFLASNQEVQCSLDDLICNPAITSCLSEVRSTRLNGLAWSPPPPGFLKMNVDGAVSRVGGSGGIGGIIRNQQGEVLASFSEQCGSDIPIITEIEALVRGIKMFEELFAGNPFKLIIESDSKLMINWVHDVSSCPVVFKKPIQDVVEFCKANCCSLRHIHRVSNIAADSLAKAGIG
;
A
#
# COMPACT_ATOMS: atom_id res chain seq x y z
N MET A 1 6.41 13.90 -7.16
CA MET A 1 6.18 12.49 -7.58
C MET A 1 5.68 11.59 -6.45
N GLY A 2 5.89 11.91 -5.17
CA GLY A 2 5.51 11.00 -4.06
C GLY A 2 6.40 9.75 -3.93
N ILE A 3 7.13 9.43 -5.00
CA ILE A 3 8.24 8.48 -5.04
C ILE A 3 9.48 9.14 -4.43
N ARG A 4 10.18 8.44 -3.53
CA ARG A 4 11.41 8.94 -2.91
C ARG A 4 12.50 9.14 -3.97
N ASN A 5 13.28 10.20 -3.82
CA ASN A 5 14.50 10.37 -4.59
C ASN A 5 15.48 9.25 -4.21
N ILE A 6 15.63 8.26 -5.09
CA ILE A 6 16.44 7.06 -4.83
C ILE A 6 17.90 7.43 -4.54
N ASN A 7 18.44 8.46 -5.20
CA ASN A 7 19.81 8.90 -4.96
C ASN A 7 19.97 9.41 -3.52
N ILE A 8 19.12 10.36 -3.10
CA ILE A 8 19.15 10.89 -1.73
C ILE A 8 18.88 9.78 -0.72
N GLN A 9 17.89 8.92 -0.96
CA GLN A 9 17.56 7.79 -0.08
C GLN A 9 18.73 6.81 0.09
N ASN A 10 19.41 6.45 -1.01
CA ASN A 10 20.58 5.59 -0.99
C ASN A 10 21.70 6.23 -0.18
N ARG A 11 21.98 7.50 -0.42
CA ARG A 11 23.05 8.22 0.28
C ARG A 11 22.74 8.43 1.77
N SER A 12 21.49 8.67 2.15
CA SER A 12 21.08 8.70 3.57
C SER A 12 21.29 7.35 4.25
N LEU A 13 21.08 6.23 3.54
CA LEU A 13 21.39 4.88 4.04
C LEU A 13 22.91 4.65 4.16
N LEU A 14 23.70 5.13 3.20
CA LEU A 14 25.18 5.08 3.29
C LEU A 14 25.70 5.89 4.48
N SER A 15 25.16 7.09 4.73
CA SER A 15 25.51 7.90 5.92
C SER A 15 25.17 7.19 7.23
N LYS A 16 24.10 6.37 7.27
CA LYS A 16 23.79 5.53 8.43
C LYS A 16 24.93 4.58 8.77
N TRP A 17 25.65 4.06 7.77
CA TRP A 17 26.79 3.17 8.00
C TRP A 17 27.99 3.89 8.61
N ILE A 18 28.23 5.16 8.28
CA ILE A 18 29.21 5.99 8.99
C ILE A 18 28.80 6.11 10.47
N TRP A 19 27.52 6.35 10.74
CA TRP A 19 27.01 6.43 12.11
C TRP A 19 27.21 5.13 12.90
N LYS A 20 26.84 4.00 12.28
CA LYS A 20 27.05 2.68 12.87
C LYS A 20 28.54 2.41 13.12
N PHE A 21 29.41 2.81 12.20
CA PHE A 21 30.86 2.65 12.35
C PHE A 21 31.38 3.38 13.60
N VAL A 22 30.84 4.55 13.89
CA VAL A 22 31.20 5.35 15.05
C VAL A 22 30.67 4.72 16.35
N VAL A 23 29.39 4.35 16.37
CA VAL A 23 28.69 3.88 17.59
C VAL A 23 29.06 2.44 17.96
N GLU A 24 29.17 1.53 16.99
CA GLU A 24 29.36 0.09 17.24
C GLU A 24 30.85 -0.27 17.36
N LYS A 25 31.52 0.27 18.39
CA LYS A 25 32.99 0.24 18.58
C LYS A 25 33.58 -1.18 18.58
N ASP A 26 32.93 -2.15 19.23
CA ASP A 26 33.45 -3.51 19.43
C ASP A 26 32.84 -4.57 18.49
N SER A 27 32.05 -4.12 17.50
CA SER A 27 31.37 -5.03 16.59
C SER A 27 32.35 -5.75 15.64
N LEU A 28 32.06 -7.03 15.36
CA LEU A 28 32.89 -7.86 14.46
C LEU A 28 33.03 -7.23 13.07
N TRP A 29 31.93 -6.70 12.51
CA TRP A 29 31.95 -6.10 11.17
C TRP A 29 32.86 -4.87 11.11
N LYS A 30 32.89 -4.03 12.17
CA LYS A 30 33.79 -2.88 12.24
C LYS A 30 35.24 -3.33 12.26
N ARG A 31 35.57 -4.34 13.08
CA ARG A 31 36.93 -4.92 13.15
C ARG A 31 37.39 -5.44 11.79
N VAL A 32 36.52 -6.13 11.05
CA VAL A 32 36.79 -6.61 9.69
C VAL A 32 37.03 -5.45 8.72
N VAL A 33 36.20 -4.40 8.78
CA VAL A 33 36.35 -3.20 7.92
C VAL A 33 37.65 -2.47 8.22
N VAL A 34 37.98 -2.27 9.50
CA VAL A 34 39.22 -1.62 9.94
C VAL A 34 40.44 -2.40 9.46
N ALA A 35 40.48 -3.72 9.70
CA ALA A 35 41.60 -4.58 9.30
C ALA A 35 41.75 -4.65 7.76
N LYS A 36 40.65 -4.79 7.02
CA LYS A 36 40.69 -4.90 5.56
C LYS A 36 41.13 -3.61 4.87
N ASN A 37 40.75 -2.46 5.42
CA ASN A 37 41.00 -1.17 4.80
C ASN A 37 42.18 -0.42 5.44
N ASN A 38 42.93 -1.06 6.36
CA ASN A 38 44.02 -0.44 7.13
C ASN A 38 43.62 0.91 7.74
N LEU A 39 42.40 0.98 8.29
CA LEU A 39 41.91 2.21 8.88
C LEU A 39 42.57 2.44 10.23
N ASP A 40 42.88 3.69 10.52
CA ASP A 40 43.39 4.06 11.81
C ASP A 40 42.22 4.12 12.82
N SER A 41 42.21 3.18 13.76
CA SER A 41 41.18 3.05 14.81
C SER A 41 41.14 4.24 15.78
N ARG A 42 42.09 5.17 15.65
CA ARG A 42 42.19 6.39 16.44
C ARG A 42 41.17 7.46 16.02
N PHE A 43 40.68 7.43 14.78
CA PHE A 43 39.68 8.38 14.30
C PHE A 43 38.27 7.84 14.52
N LEU A 44 37.39 8.71 15.00
CA LEU A 44 35.98 8.33 15.20
C LEU A 44 35.26 8.18 13.85
N ILE A 45 35.52 9.09 12.90
CA ILE A 45 35.03 9.03 11.52
C ILE A 45 36.14 8.47 10.62
N PRO A 46 35.83 7.57 9.67
CA PRO A 46 36.82 7.06 8.71
C PRO A 46 37.45 8.18 7.87
N ALA A 47 38.75 8.10 7.61
CA ALA A 47 39.44 9.07 6.75
C ALA A 47 38.95 9.04 5.30
N ASP A 48 39.10 10.17 4.59
CA ASP A 48 38.87 10.33 3.15
C ASP A 48 39.99 9.68 2.31
N SER A 49 40.30 8.41 2.60
CA SER A 49 41.25 7.62 1.83
C SER A 49 40.80 6.16 1.86
N SER A 50 40.15 5.73 0.78
CA SER A 50 39.93 4.30 0.54
C SER A 50 41.11 3.77 -0.27
N GLY A 51 41.92 2.91 0.32
CA GLY A 51 43.04 2.26 -0.39
C GLY A 51 42.58 1.52 -1.65
N ALA A 52 43.51 1.22 -2.56
CA ALA A 52 43.21 0.50 -3.80
C ALA A 52 42.42 -0.80 -3.53
N ASN A 53 42.77 -1.50 -2.44
CA ASN A 53 42.18 -2.78 -2.00
C ASN A 53 40.86 -2.65 -1.21
N SER A 54 40.35 -1.42 -0.99
CA SER A 54 39.07 -1.22 -0.31
C SER A 54 37.91 -1.77 -1.12
N SER A 55 36.94 -2.40 -0.44
CA SER A 55 35.72 -2.90 -1.08
C SER A 55 34.92 -1.76 -1.74
N TRP A 56 34.24 -2.05 -2.85
CA TRP A 56 33.39 -1.09 -3.55
C TRP A 56 32.32 -0.48 -2.64
N LEU A 57 31.75 -1.27 -1.72
CA LEU A 57 30.78 -0.81 -0.74
C LEU A 57 31.38 0.22 0.22
N TRP A 58 32.56 -0.07 0.78
CA TRP A 58 33.27 0.86 1.67
C TRP A 58 33.64 2.15 0.95
N LYS A 59 34.16 2.05 -0.28
CA LYS A 59 34.43 3.19 -1.16
C LYS A 59 33.18 4.03 -1.37
N GLY A 60 32.03 3.40 -1.59
CA GLY A 60 30.74 4.08 -1.75
C GLY A 60 30.30 4.84 -0.50
N ILE A 61 30.45 4.24 0.69
CA ILE A 61 30.12 4.87 1.98
C ILE A 61 30.98 6.12 2.20
N VAL A 62 32.31 5.98 2.10
CA VAL A 62 33.26 7.09 2.32
C VAL A 62 33.07 8.19 1.28
N LYS A 63 32.98 7.82 -0.01
CA LYS A 63 32.77 8.79 -1.11
C LYS A 63 31.47 9.57 -0.97
N SER A 64 30.39 8.93 -0.53
CA SER A 64 29.10 9.61 -0.31
C SER A 64 29.17 10.63 0.83
N PHE A 65 29.99 10.37 1.84
CA PHE A 65 30.17 11.24 3.00
C PHE A 65 31.09 12.42 2.71
N TYR A 66 32.19 12.19 1.97
CA TYR A 66 33.20 13.20 1.62
C TYR A 66 32.95 13.92 0.30
N SER A 67 31.85 13.64 -0.39
CA SER A 67 31.51 14.33 -1.63
C SER A 67 31.43 15.85 -1.43
N ASN A 68 31.90 16.58 -2.44
CA ASN A 68 31.87 18.05 -2.47
C ASN A 68 30.56 18.60 -3.06
N ASP A 69 29.48 17.83 -2.98
CA ASP A 69 28.14 18.26 -3.37
C ASP A 69 27.33 18.74 -2.16
N GLU A 70 26.13 19.25 -2.43
CA GLU A 70 25.20 19.76 -1.42
C GLU A 70 24.91 18.73 -0.32
N PHE A 71 24.69 17.46 -0.71
CA PHE A 71 24.45 16.37 0.24
C PHE A 71 25.63 16.16 1.18
N GLY A 72 26.85 15.97 0.65
CA GLY A 72 28.02 15.66 1.47
C GLY A 72 28.34 16.80 2.44
N SER A 73 28.25 18.03 1.95
CA SER A 73 28.45 19.24 2.76
C SER A 73 27.41 19.36 3.88
N SER A 74 26.13 19.09 3.58
CA SER A 74 25.03 19.18 4.55
C SER A 74 25.10 18.09 5.63
N ILE A 75 25.54 16.87 5.28
CA ILE A 75 25.78 15.82 6.27
C ILE A 75 26.91 16.23 7.21
N ARG A 76 28.05 16.68 6.69
CA ARG A 76 29.22 17.04 7.51
C ARG A 76 28.94 18.23 8.43
N SER A 77 28.19 19.23 7.98
CA SER A 77 27.79 20.37 8.82
C SER A 77 26.74 20.01 9.88
N SER A 78 26.03 18.89 9.71
CA SER A 78 25.00 18.43 10.66
C SER A 78 25.55 17.55 11.79
N ILE A 79 26.86 17.29 11.80
CA ILE A 79 27.53 16.41 12.76
C ILE A 79 28.20 17.24 13.85
N ARG A 80 28.01 16.83 15.10
CA ARG A 80 28.71 17.36 16.27
C ARG A 80 29.21 16.20 17.13
N PHE A 81 30.36 16.35 17.75
CA PHE A 81 30.86 15.39 18.73
C PHE A 81 30.46 15.82 20.14
N GLN A 82 30.14 14.86 21.00
CA GLN A 82 29.93 15.09 22.41
C GLN A 82 31.04 14.37 23.19
N VAL A 83 31.74 15.15 24.01
CA VAL A 83 32.88 14.67 24.79
C VAL A 83 32.40 13.81 25.95
N GLY A 84 32.95 12.59 26.01
CA GLY A 84 32.85 11.70 27.15
C GLY A 84 34.22 11.61 27.83
N ASP A 85 35.02 10.61 27.44
CA ASP A 85 36.37 10.38 27.93
C ASP A 85 37.46 11.13 27.13
N GLY A 86 37.10 11.76 26.01
CA GLY A 86 37.95 12.64 25.22
C GLY A 86 39.06 11.93 24.47
N LYS A 87 39.02 10.59 24.34
CA LYS A 87 40.11 9.79 23.75
C LYS A 87 40.02 9.60 22.25
N THR A 88 38.93 10.04 21.62
CA THR A 88 38.73 9.84 20.17
C THR A 88 38.53 11.15 19.41
N ILE A 89 38.11 12.21 20.11
CA ILE A 89 37.85 13.52 19.54
C ILE A 89 39.17 14.31 19.46
N ILE A 90 39.49 14.84 18.28
CA ILE A 90 40.63 15.72 18.05
C ILE A 90 40.28 17.13 18.53
N PHE A 91 41.10 17.66 19.45
CA PHE A 91 40.79 18.89 20.17
C PHE A 91 40.57 20.10 19.26
N TRP A 92 41.40 20.30 18.25
CA TRP A 92 41.35 21.49 17.41
C TRP A 92 40.43 21.38 16.19
N SER A 93 40.39 20.21 15.53
CA SER A 93 39.72 20.03 14.23
C SER A 93 38.30 19.50 14.30
N ASP A 94 37.95 18.78 15.35
CA ASP A 94 36.60 18.22 15.48
C ASP A 94 35.66 19.26 16.09
N TRP A 95 34.40 19.27 15.66
CA TRP A 95 33.38 20.14 16.23
C TRP A 95 32.75 19.49 17.47
N TRP A 96 33.34 19.72 18.63
CA TRP A 96 32.84 19.16 19.90
C TRP A 96 32.32 20.21 20.89
N ILE A 97 32.64 21.49 20.68
CA ILE A 97 32.29 22.60 21.57
C ILE A 97 31.98 23.87 20.77
N GLY A 98 31.14 24.75 21.32
CA GLY A 98 30.76 26.01 20.67
C GLY A 98 30.09 25.84 19.30
N GLU A 99 30.27 26.85 18.45
CA GLU A 99 29.64 26.97 17.12
C GLU A 99 30.47 26.35 15.97
N GLY A 100 31.60 25.71 16.27
CA GLY A 100 32.42 25.05 15.24
C GLY A 100 33.72 24.46 15.79
N PRO A 101 34.60 23.94 14.91
CA PRO A 101 35.95 23.52 15.29
C PRO A 101 36.74 24.66 15.94
N LEU A 102 37.47 24.35 17.02
CA LEU A 102 38.26 25.35 17.75
C LEU A 102 39.34 26.01 16.88
N LEU A 103 39.90 25.30 15.89
CA LEU A 103 40.86 25.89 14.96
C LEU A 103 40.26 27.01 14.10
N SER A 104 38.95 26.95 13.83
CA SER A 104 38.25 27.96 13.05
C SER A 104 37.85 29.16 13.90
N LEU A 105 37.48 28.90 15.16
CA LEU A 105 37.09 29.94 16.13
C LEU A 105 38.31 30.70 16.68
N PHE A 106 39.42 30.00 16.93
CA PHE A 106 40.63 30.54 17.56
C PHE A 106 41.90 30.27 16.74
N PRO A 107 41.97 30.73 15.48
CA PRO A 107 43.04 30.35 14.55
C PRO A 107 44.43 30.80 15.02
N ARG A 108 44.53 31.94 15.73
CA ARG A 108 45.80 32.43 16.26
C ARG A 108 46.32 31.56 17.41
N ILE A 109 45.45 31.18 18.34
CA ILE A 109 45.83 30.31 19.46
C ILE A 109 46.21 28.92 18.94
N HIS A 110 45.45 28.36 18.00
CA HIS A 110 45.80 27.10 17.34
C HIS A 110 47.18 27.16 16.65
N ALA A 111 47.51 28.28 15.97
CA ALA A 111 48.82 28.46 15.36
C ALA A 111 49.98 28.48 16.37
N LEU A 112 49.72 28.89 17.61
CA LEU A 112 50.69 28.91 18.72
C LEU A 112 50.74 27.61 19.52
N SER A 113 49.68 26.80 19.48
CA SER A 113 49.64 25.52 20.18
C SER A 113 50.73 24.58 19.67
N ILE A 114 51.44 23.96 20.60
CA ILE A 114 52.47 22.95 20.29
C ILE A 114 51.79 21.69 19.76
N ASN A 115 50.73 21.26 20.43
CA ASN A 115 49.95 20.09 20.05
C ASN A 115 48.78 20.50 19.15
N LYS A 116 48.85 20.19 17.86
CA LYS A 116 47.82 20.54 16.88
C LYS A 116 46.84 19.41 16.55
N ILE A 117 47.25 18.17 16.78
CA ILE A 117 46.50 16.96 16.42
C ILE A 117 46.12 16.11 17.65
N GLY A 118 46.33 16.65 18.85
CA GLY A 118 46.04 15.98 20.11
C GLY A 118 44.54 15.79 20.33
N ARG A 119 44.22 14.84 21.19
CA ARG A 119 42.85 14.54 21.59
C ARG A 119 42.42 15.41 22.76
N VAL A 120 41.12 15.55 22.98
CA VAL A 120 40.58 16.31 24.11
C VAL A 120 41.18 15.88 25.46
N ALA A 121 41.38 14.57 25.67
CA ALA A 121 42.00 14.03 26.88
C ALA A 121 43.49 14.43 27.06
N ASP A 122 44.19 14.78 25.97
CA ASP A 122 45.60 15.15 26.00
C ASP A 122 45.82 16.61 26.46
N PHE A 123 44.76 17.45 26.43
CA PHE A 123 44.83 18.87 26.78
C PHE A 123 44.37 19.16 28.21
N GLY A 124 44.38 18.16 29.10
CA GLY A 124 44.05 18.42 30.49
C GLY A 124 44.26 17.22 31.40
N THR A 125 44.09 17.46 32.69
CA THR A 125 44.23 16.44 33.73
C THR A 125 43.04 16.51 34.67
N LYS A 126 42.55 15.35 35.09
CA LYS A 126 41.51 15.27 36.13
C LYS A 126 42.11 15.59 37.49
N GLN A 127 41.61 16.63 38.14
CA GLN A 127 41.94 17.01 39.51
C GLN A 127 40.74 16.78 40.44
N ALA A 128 40.92 16.98 41.76
CA ALA A 128 39.87 16.77 42.75
C ALA A 128 38.63 17.65 42.55
N LEU A 129 38.82 18.87 42.00
CA LEU A 129 37.76 19.86 41.75
C LEU A 129 37.18 19.79 40.33
N GLY A 130 37.63 18.87 39.48
CA GLY A 130 37.16 18.74 38.10
C GLY A 130 38.29 18.60 37.08
N TRP A 131 37.99 18.90 35.83
CA TRP A 131 38.96 18.86 34.73
C TRP A 131 39.73 20.19 34.65
N THR A 132 41.05 20.12 34.57
CA THR A 132 41.91 21.30 34.39
C THR A 132 42.56 21.25 33.02
N TRP A 133 42.27 22.24 32.18
CA TRP A 133 42.85 22.38 30.85
C TRP A 133 44.31 22.82 30.91
N LYS A 134 45.17 22.15 30.14
CA LYS A 134 46.59 22.44 29.96
C LYS A 134 46.93 22.48 28.48
N ILE A 135 46.88 23.68 27.90
CA ILE A 135 47.24 23.91 26.50
C ILE A 135 48.64 24.52 26.46
N GLU A 136 49.59 23.80 25.86
CA GLU A 136 50.97 24.26 25.75
C GLU A 136 51.17 25.10 24.48
N LEU A 137 51.74 26.29 24.66
CA LEU A 137 52.01 27.25 23.60
C LEU A 137 53.52 27.37 23.35
N ARG A 138 53.91 27.52 22.09
CA ARG A 138 55.32 27.66 21.68
C ARG A 138 56.00 28.94 22.18
N ARG A 139 55.23 29.95 22.57
CA ARG A 139 55.68 31.22 23.16
C ARG A 139 54.59 31.83 24.04
N ARG A 140 54.95 32.86 24.81
CA ARG A 140 53.98 33.68 25.55
C ARG A 140 53.04 34.41 24.60
N LEU A 141 51.81 34.64 25.05
CA LEU A 141 50.79 35.40 24.34
C LEU A 141 51.17 36.89 24.31
N PHE A 142 50.90 37.53 23.17
CA PHE A 142 50.90 38.98 23.08
C PHE A 142 49.56 39.56 23.51
N ASP A 143 49.50 40.86 23.81
CA ASP A 143 48.30 41.52 24.34
C ASP A 143 47.08 41.31 23.42
N TRP A 144 47.26 41.42 22.09
CA TRP A 144 46.18 41.20 21.12
C TRP A 144 45.75 39.73 20.95
N GLU A 145 46.42 38.77 21.60
CA GLU A 145 46.07 37.34 21.63
C GLU A 145 45.35 36.97 22.93
N GLN A 146 45.40 37.83 23.95
CA GLN A 146 44.81 37.58 25.28
C GLN A 146 43.29 37.47 25.23
N ASP A 147 42.63 38.26 24.39
CA ASP A 147 41.17 38.21 24.24
C ASP A 147 40.72 36.85 23.71
N GLN A 148 41.33 36.37 22.62
CA GLN A 148 41.04 35.04 22.05
C GLN A 148 41.35 33.91 23.04
N TRP A 149 42.42 34.04 23.83
CA TRP A 149 42.76 33.06 24.86
C TRP A 149 41.71 33.03 25.97
N SER A 150 41.28 34.20 26.44
CA SER A 150 40.27 34.34 27.50
C SER A 150 38.94 33.74 27.05
N ASP A 151 38.51 34.03 25.82
CA ASP A 151 37.30 33.47 25.22
C ASP A 151 37.38 31.94 25.09
N LEU A 152 38.52 31.42 24.63
CA LEU A 152 38.76 29.97 24.56
C LEU A 152 38.66 29.32 25.94
N MET A 153 39.34 29.88 26.95
CA MET A 153 39.35 29.31 28.30
C MET A 153 37.96 29.39 28.95
N ASN A 154 37.20 30.47 28.72
CA ASN A 154 35.82 30.59 29.17
C ASN A 154 34.93 29.51 28.55
N LEU A 155 35.05 29.29 27.24
CA LEU A 155 34.32 28.25 26.53
C LEU A 155 34.66 26.86 27.09
N LEU A 156 35.95 26.55 27.26
CA LEU A 156 36.45 25.27 27.77
C LEU A 156 36.05 25.02 29.23
N ASN A 157 36.16 26.01 30.11
CA ASN A 157 35.81 25.88 31.52
C ASN A 157 34.29 25.70 31.73
N GLY A 158 33.46 26.15 30.78
CA GLY A 158 32.03 25.88 30.76
C GLY A 158 31.65 24.43 30.48
N THR A 159 32.60 23.57 30.07
CA THR A 159 32.31 22.17 29.71
C THR A 159 32.51 21.20 30.87
N ARG A 160 31.60 20.22 30.96
CA ARG A 160 31.71 19.08 31.87
C ARG A 160 32.17 17.86 31.08
N ASN A 161 33.40 17.41 31.32
CA ASN A 161 33.87 16.13 30.81
C ASN A 161 33.38 14.99 31.72
N ASN A 162 32.64 14.04 31.15
CA ASN A 162 32.17 12.86 31.88
C ASN A 162 33.00 11.64 31.48
N ASN A 163 34.12 11.44 32.17
CA ASN A 163 35.08 10.36 31.89
C ASN A 163 34.53 8.94 32.06
N LEU A 164 33.29 8.79 32.54
CA LEU A 164 32.61 7.49 32.71
C LEU A 164 31.91 7.01 31.43
N VAL A 165 31.73 7.89 30.45
CA VAL A 165 31.05 7.59 29.19
C VAL A 165 32.05 7.80 28.05
N SER A 166 31.99 6.96 27.02
CA SER A 166 32.85 7.13 25.85
C SER A 166 32.34 8.27 24.96
N ASP A 167 33.24 8.93 24.24
CA ASP A 167 32.88 9.92 23.22
C ASP A 167 31.79 9.42 22.25
N CYS A 168 30.84 10.29 21.90
CA CYS A 168 29.72 10.00 21.03
C CYS A 168 29.52 11.05 19.92
N LEU A 169 28.78 10.64 18.88
CA LEU A 169 28.42 11.48 17.75
C LEU A 169 26.96 11.91 17.89
N LEU A 170 26.69 13.19 17.65
CA LEU A 170 25.37 13.82 17.73
C LEU A 170 24.95 14.37 16.38
N TRP A 171 23.70 14.08 16.02
CA TRP A 171 23.05 14.60 14.83
C TRP A 171 22.20 15.81 15.21
N LYS A 172 22.51 16.99 14.66
CA LYS A 172 21.87 18.25 15.08
C LYS A 172 20.40 18.37 14.70
N ASN A 173 19.98 17.65 13.66
CA ASN A 173 18.64 17.85 13.08
C ASN A 173 17.54 17.02 13.79
N THR A 174 17.85 16.35 14.90
CA THR A 174 16.87 15.67 15.75
C THR A 174 17.07 16.08 17.22
N GLY A 175 15.98 16.20 17.98
CA GLY A 175 16.03 16.64 19.38
C GLY A 175 16.70 15.64 20.33
N ASP A 176 16.78 14.37 19.93
CA ASP A 176 17.45 13.29 20.67
C ASP A 176 18.92 13.11 20.29
N GLY A 177 19.43 13.87 19.31
CA GLY A 177 20.79 13.76 18.80
C GLY A 177 21.08 12.47 18.02
N CYS A 178 20.08 11.60 17.78
CA CYS A 178 20.26 10.31 17.14
C CYS A 178 20.11 10.39 15.63
N PHE A 179 21.01 9.73 14.89
CA PHE A 179 20.90 9.68 13.44
C PHE A 179 19.91 8.60 12.98
N SER A 180 18.98 9.01 12.12
CA SER A 180 18.18 8.08 11.32
C SER A 180 18.27 8.43 9.83
N ALA A 181 18.30 7.40 8.98
CA ALA A 181 18.28 7.59 7.53
C ALA A 181 17.00 8.29 7.04
N ARG A 182 15.91 8.19 7.82
CA ARG A 182 14.62 8.85 7.54
C ARG A 182 14.74 10.36 7.76
N ASP A 183 15.28 10.76 8.90
CA ASP A 183 15.38 12.19 9.26
C ASP A 183 16.43 12.87 8.40
N CYS A 184 17.53 12.18 8.11
CA CYS A 184 18.52 12.59 7.12
C CYS A 184 17.89 12.85 5.74
N TYR A 185 17.06 11.94 5.25
CA TYR A 185 16.36 12.12 3.97
C TYR A 185 15.42 13.33 4.01
N ASN A 186 14.60 13.46 5.07
CA ASN A 186 13.63 14.54 5.20
C ASN A 186 14.30 15.92 5.35
N PHE A 187 15.45 15.99 6.00
CA PHE A 187 16.26 17.20 6.12
C PHE A 187 16.78 17.67 4.76
N LEU A 188 17.29 16.74 3.94
CA LEU A 188 17.89 17.06 2.63
C LEU A 188 16.87 17.17 1.49
N PHE A 189 15.70 16.57 1.69
CA PHE A 189 14.62 16.59 0.71
C PHE A 189 13.29 16.82 1.44
N PRO A 190 13.04 18.06 1.91
CA PRO A 190 11.81 18.40 2.60
C PRO A 190 10.60 18.12 1.70
N ALA A 191 9.51 17.66 2.31
CA ALA A 191 8.31 17.27 1.59
C ALA A 191 7.76 18.48 0.79
N ASN A 192 7.85 18.41 -0.54
CA ASN A 192 7.22 19.36 -1.44
C ASN A 192 5.68 19.22 -1.36
N VAL A 193 4.92 20.30 -1.58
CA VAL A 193 3.44 20.32 -1.69
C VAL A 193 2.94 19.23 -2.63
N ASN A 194 3.63 19.00 -3.76
CA ASN A 194 3.29 17.94 -4.69
C ASN A 194 3.43 16.53 -4.09
N SER A 195 4.27 16.31 -3.07
CA SER A 195 4.36 15.01 -2.40
C SER A 195 3.09 14.66 -1.64
N HIS A 196 2.39 15.66 -1.10
CA HIS A 196 1.14 15.46 -0.39
C HIS A 196 0.04 15.03 -1.36
N PHE A 197 -0.07 15.68 -2.52
CA PHE A 197 -1.01 15.29 -3.58
C PHE A 197 -0.88 13.80 -3.92
N TRP A 198 0.32 13.35 -4.31
CA TRP A 198 0.51 11.96 -4.73
C TRP A 198 0.24 10.98 -3.59
N LYS A 199 0.63 11.32 -2.36
CA LYS A 199 0.37 10.48 -1.18
C LYS A 199 -1.13 10.37 -0.87
N SER A 200 -1.85 11.47 -0.99
CA SER A 200 -3.28 11.54 -0.65
C SER A 200 -4.17 10.89 -1.68
N PHE A 201 -3.82 10.98 -2.98
CA PHE A 201 -4.74 10.58 -4.04
C PHE A 201 -4.30 9.35 -4.83
N VAL A 202 -2.99 9.07 -4.92
CA VAL A 202 -2.46 7.96 -5.74
C VAL A 202 -1.85 6.86 -4.89
N TRP A 203 -0.89 7.19 -4.00
CA TRP A 203 -0.16 6.21 -3.17
C TRP A 203 -0.92 5.88 -1.87
N GLN A 204 -2.22 5.58 -1.98
CA GLN A 204 -3.05 5.24 -0.82
C GLN A 204 -2.86 3.80 -0.36
N GLY A 205 -2.30 2.92 -1.21
CA GLY A 205 -2.13 1.51 -0.88
C GLY A 205 -3.43 0.71 -0.87
N LEU A 206 -4.49 1.26 -1.45
CA LEU A 206 -5.80 0.60 -1.57
C LEU A 206 -5.88 -0.28 -2.83
N ALA A 207 -5.25 0.14 -3.93
CA ALA A 207 -5.18 -0.66 -5.16
C ALA A 207 -3.81 -1.38 -5.25
N PRO A 208 -3.68 -2.40 -6.12
CA PRO A 208 -2.39 -3.04 -6.33
C PRO A 208 -1.31 -2.02 -6.76
N PRO A 209 -0.05 -2.13 -6.31
CA PRO A 209 0.99 -1.12 -6.59
C PRO A 209 1.18 -0.78 -8.08
N ARG A 210 0.97 -1.75 -8.97
CA ARG A 210 1.01 -1.55 -10.43
C ARG A 210 -0.08 -0.59 -10.94
N VAL A 211 -1.23 -0.57 -10.27
CA VAL A 211 -2.36 0.31 -10.58
C VAL A 211 -2.02 1.72 -10.11
N ASP A 212 -1.59 1.90 -8.86
CA ASP A 212 -1.17 3.22 -8.36
C ASP A 212 -0.09 3.85 -9.26
N PHE A 213 0.88 3.04 -9.71
CA PHE A 213 1.89 3.49 -10.66
C PHE A 213 1.31 3.87 -12.02
N PHE A 214 0.37 3.09 -12.55
CA PHE A 214 -0.35 3.42 -13.77
C PHE A 214 -1.12 4.74 -13.65
N ILE A 215 -1.84 4.97 -12.54
CA ILE A 215 -2.57 6.22 -12.29
C ILE A 215 -1.59 7.39 -12.23
N TRP A 216 -0.44 7.22 -11.57
CA TRP A 216 0.63 8.21 -11.58
C TRP A 216 1.12 8.53 -13.01
N GLN A 217 1.36 7.51 -13.84
CA GLN A 217 1.77 7.71 -15.24
C GLN A 217 0.68 8.43 -16.05
N LEU A 218 -0.59 8.07 -15.83
CA LEU A 218 -1.74 8.68 -16.48
C LEU A 218 -1.81 10.18 -16.16
N CYS A 219 -1.71 10.56 -14.88
CA CYS A 219 -1.73 11.98 -14.49
C CYS A 219 -0.55 12.79 -15.07
N ASN A 220 0.56 12.13 -15.38
CA ASN A 220 1.73 12.75 -15.98
C ASN A 220 1.75 12.68 -17.53
N ASN A 221 0.66 12.25 -18.18
CA ASN A 221 0.59 12.01 -19.64
C ASN A 221 1.69 11.07 -20.17
N LYS A 222 2.11 10.09 -19.36
CA LYS A 222 3.22 9.18 -19.70
C LYS A 222 2.77 7.84 -20.29
N ILE A 223 1.46 7.60 -20.35
CA ILE A 223 0.89 6.35 -20.89
C ILE A 223 0.88 6.34 -22.43
N PRO A 224 1.04 5.16 -23.07
CA PRO A 224 1.16 5.03 -24.53
C PRO A 224 -0.20 5.03 -25.25
N VAL A 225 -0.94 6.14 -25.14
CA VAL A 225 -2.11 6.42 -26.02
C VAL A 225 -1.64 6.82 -27.42
N LYS A 226 -2.45 6.60 -28.46
CA LYS A 226 -2.05 6.83 -29.87
C LYS A 226 -1.53 8.25 -30.11
N GLN A 227 -2.14 9.28 -29.53
CA GLN A 227 -1.65 10.65 -29.68
C GLN A 227 -0.24 10.84 -29.10
N GLU A 228 0.03 10.30 -27.91
CA GLU A 228 1.36 10.39 -27.26
C GLU A 228 2.42 9.55 -27.98
N LEU A 229 2.03 8.41 -28.56
CA LEU A 229 2.93 7.59 -29.38
C LEU A 229 3.30 8.31 -30.67
N SER A 230 2.32 8.91 -31.36
CA SER A 230 2.56 9.74 -32.55
C SER A 230 3.44 10.94 -32.22
N ARG A 231 3.19 11.64 -31.10
CA ARG A 231 4.03 12.74 -30.61
C ARG A 231 5.48 12.33 -30.34
N ARG A 232 5.74 11.05 -30.05
CA ARG A 232 7.07 10.48 -29.82
C ARG A 232 7.72 9.92 -31.09
N GLY A 233 7.13 10.14 -32.27
CA GLY A 233 7.70 9.72 -33.56
C GLY A 233 7.49 8.25 -33.90
N ILE A 234 6.44 7.61 -33.37
CA ILE A 234 6.07 6.24 -33.75
C ILE A 234 5.14 6.31 -34.97
N ASP A 235 5.73 6.34 -36.16
CA ASP A 235 5.05 6.61 -37.43
C ASP A 235 4.16 5.45 -37.93
N SER A 236 4.20 4.29 -37.28
CA SER A 236 3.39 3.12 -37.65
C SER A 236 1.89 3.24 -37.29
N ILE A 237 1.47 4.35 -36.68
CA ILE A 237 0.08 4.57 -36.23
C ILE A 237 -0.62 5.52 -37.19
N SER A 238 -1.28 4.96 -38.20
CA SER A 238 -2.07 5.74 -39.17
C SER A 238 -3.43 6.17 -38.63
N ASP A 239 -4.04 5.35 -37.76
CA ASP A 239 -5.34 5.60 -37.17
C ASP A 239 -5.21 6.09 -35.72
N LEU A 240 -5.44 7.39 -35.50
CA LEU A 240 -5.42 8.04 -34.19
C LEU A 240 -6.76 7.94 -33.44
N ASN A 241 -7.77 7.32 -34.02
CA ASN A 241 -9.10 7.25 -33.42
C ASN A 241 -9.12 6.46 -32.11
N CYS A 242 -9.99 6.90 -31.21
CA CYS A 242 -10.23 6.29 -29.92
C CYS A 242 -10.76 4.87 -30.10
N PRO A 243 -10.07 3.84 -29.57
CA PRO A 243 -10.51 2.44 -29.69
C PRO A 243 -11.87 2.16 -29.03
N LEU A 244 -12.33 3.04 -28.12
CA LEU A 244 -13.59 2.86 -27.41
C LEU A 244 -14.77 3.50 -28.15
N CYS A 245 -14.68 4.78 -28.50
CA CYS A 245 -15.81 5.50 -29.10
C CYS A 245 -15.77 5.50 -30.62
N GLY A 246 -14.58 5.51 -31.24
CA GLY A 246 -14.41 5.70 -32.67
C GLY A 246 -14.08 7.15 -33.09
N PRO A 247 -15.00 8.12 -33.07
CA PRO A 247 -14.91 9.32 -33.88
C PRO A 247 -13.89 10.38 -33.40
N ASN A 248 -13.29 10.23 -32.22
CA ASN A 248 -12.39 11.22 -31.64
C ASN A 248 -10.96 10.70 -31.52
N VAL A 249 -9.97 11.60 -31.53
CA VAL A 249 -8.56 11.24 -31.33
C VAL A 249 -8.31 10.67 -29.93
N GLU A 250 -7.53 9.60 -29.84
CA GLU A 250 -7.13 8.97 -28.58
C GLU A 250 -6.05 9.78 -27.85
N SER A 251 -6.48 10.80 -27.12
CA SER A 251 -5.68 11.49 -26.10
C SER A 251 -5.92 10.90 -24.69
N VAL A 252 -5.09 11.27 -23.71
CA VAL A 252 -5.32 10.89 -22.30
C VAL A 252 -6.64 11.50 -21.80
N GLN A 253 -6.84 12.79 -22.06
CA GLN A 253 -8.04 13.53 -21.69
C GLN A 253 -9.27 12.89 -22.33
N HIS A 254 -9.19 12.54 -23.62
CA HIS A 254 -10.31 11.91 -24.29
C HIS A 254 -10.59 10.51 -23.75
N LEU A 255 -9.60 9.61 -23.77
CA LEU A 255 -9.81 8.21 -23.44
C LEU A 255 -10.37 8.01 -22.02
N PHE A 256 -9.92 8.80 -21.04
CA PHE A 256 -10.26 8.59 -19.63
C PHE A 256 -11.32 9.55 -19.08
N LEU A 257 -11.54 10.69 -19.73
CA LEU A 257 -12.42 11.75 -19.21
C LEU A 257 -13.58 12.04 -20.18
N SER A 258 -13.31 12.53 -21.40
CA SER A 258 -14.36 13.05 -22.31
C SER A 258 -14.97 12.01 -23.27
N CYS A 259 -14.42 10.80 -23.34
CA CYS A 259 -14.98 9.70 -24.11
C CYS A 259 -16.37 9.33 -23.58
N ASN A 260 -17.37 9.22 -24.46
CA ASN A 260 -18.74 8.86 -24.10
C ASN A 260 -18.83 7.51 -23.37
N ILE A 261 -17.98 6.53 -23.72
CA ILE A 261 -17.91 5.22 -23.04
C ILE A 261 -17.36 5.38 -21.62
N ALA A 262 -16.29 6.16 -21.46
CA ALA A 262 -15.70 6.45 -20.15
C ALA A 262 -16.68 7.22 -19.25
N TRP A 263 -17.30 8.28 -19.78
CA TRP A 263 -18.35 9.05 -19.11
C TRP A 263 -19.51 8.17 -18.65
N THR A 264 -20.02 7.31 -19.54
CA THR A 264 -21.12 6.38 -19.21
C THR A 264 -20.71 5.43 -18.08
N LEU A 265 -19.48 4.92 -18.08
CA LEU A 265 -18.96 4.07 -17.02
C LEU A 265 -18.90 4.80 -15.67
N TRP A 266 -18.38 6.04 -15.66
CA TRP A 266 -18.35 6.89 -14.47
C TRP A 266 -19.76 7.13 -13.91
N MET A 267 -20.71 7.51 -14.75
CA MET A 267 -22.08 7.77 -14.32
C MET A 267 -22.79 6.52 -13.80
N ARG A 268 -22.59 5.36 -14.45
CA ARG A 268 -23.16 4.07 -14.00
C ARG A 268 -22.60 3.61 -12.66
N LEU A 269 -21.36 3.95 -12.35
CA LEU A 269 -20.78 3.65 -11.03
C LEU A 269 -21.23 4.67 -9.99
N ALA A 270 -21.20 5.97 -10.31
CA ALA A 270 -21.65 7.03 -9.41
C ALA A 270 -23.12 6.87 -8.97
N SER A 271 -23.98 6.34 -9.86
CA SER A 271 -25.39 6.11 -9.54
C SER A 271 -25.64 5.12 -8.40
N TYR A 272 -24.67 4.26 -8.05
CA TYR A 272 -24.82 3.38 -6.87
C TYR A 272 -24.81 4.16 -5.55
N TRP A 273 -24.20 5.35 -5.53
CA TRP A 273 -24.16 6.25 -4.38
C TRP A 273 -25.11 7.45 -4.53
N ASP A 274 -26.10 7.35 -5.42
CA ASP A 274 -27.03 8.44 -5.75
C ASP A 274 -26.32 9.76 -6.10
N LEU A 275 -25.11 9.68 -6.66
CA LEU A 275 -24.30 10.85 -6.97
C LEU A 275 -24.45 11.28 -8.43
N THR A 276 -24.77 12.56 -8.61
CA THR A 276 -24.56 13.29 -9.85
C THR A 276 -23.33 14.18 -9.72
N TRP A 277 -22.40 14.08 -10.66
CA TRP A 277 -21.16 14.86 -10.64
C TRP A 277 -20.72 15.23 -12.06
N VAL A 278 -19.71 16.09 -12.16
CA VAL A 278 -19.13 16.55 -13.44
C VAL A 278 -17.66 16.17 -13.47
N ILE A 279 -17.20 15.66 -14.62
CA ILE A 279 -15.78 15.34 -14.83
C ILE A 279 -15.04 16.62 -15.24
N HIS A 280 -13.92 16.88 -14.56
CA HIS A 280 -12.98 17.95 -14.93
C HIS A 280 -12.12 17.55 -16.14
N GLU A 281 -11.55 18.54 -16.83
CA GLU A 281 -10.72 18.32 -18.03
C GLU A 281 -9.34 17.72 -17.71
N GLU A 282 -8.86 17.88 -16.48
CA GLU A 282 -7.55 17.39 -16.04
C GLU A 282 -7.69 16.19 -15.11
N THR A 283 -6.86 15.16 -15.32
CA THR A 283 -6.86 13.94 -14.52
C THR A 283 -6.54 14.20 -13.05
N GLU A 284 -5.64 15.14 -12.74
CA GLU A 284 -5.32 15.49 -11.35
C GLU A 284 -6.51 16.16 -10.67
N ALA A 285 -7.18 17.08 -11.36
CA ALA A 285 -8.40 17.73 -10.88
C ALA A 285 -9.53 16.72 -10.64
N VAL A 286 -9.67 15.71 -11.49
CA VAL A 286 -10.66 14.62 -11.28
C VAL A 286 -10.38 13.84 -10.01
N LEU A 287 -9.12 13.50 -9.71
CA LEU A 287 -8.79 12.82 -8.45
C LEU A 287 -9.16 13.67 -7.23
N VAL A 288 -8.86 14.96 -7.26
CA VAL A 288 -9.19 15.88 -6.15
C VAL A 288 -10.70 16.01 -6.00
N ALA A 289 -11.42 16.30 -7.09
CA ALA A 289 -12.86 16.50 -7.10
C ALA A 289 -13.60 15.23 -6.64
N TRP A 290 -13.20 14.06 -7.14
CA TRP A 290 -13.82 12.80 -6.74
C TRP A 290 -13.68 12.51 -5.25
N HIS A 291 -12.51 12.81 -4.67
CA HIS A 291 -12.32 12.67 -3.22
C HIS A 291 -13.09 13.74 -2.42
N ALA A 292 -13.27 14.94 -2.97
CA ALA A 292 -14.00 16.02 -2.31
C ALA A 292 -15.53 15.81 -2.30
N VAL A 293 -16.08 15.20 -3.36
CA VAL A 293 -17.53 14.95 -3.52
C VAL A 293 -18.02 13.73 -2.72
N LYS A 294 -17.12 13.10 -1.94
CA LYS A 294 -17.40 11.93 -1.11
C LYS A 294 -18.72 12.07 -0.32
N PRO A 295 -19.70 11.17 -0.54
CA PRO A 295 -20.97 11.20 0.19
C PRO A 295 -20.76 11.06 1.70
N SER A 296 -21.53 11.82 2.48
CA SER A 296 -21.48 11.83 3.96
C SER A 296 -21.80 10.47 4.61
N SER A 297 -22.44 9.56 3.88
CA SER A 297 -22.76 8.18 4.29
C SER A 297 -21.60 7.19 4.11
N THR A 298 -20.53 7.56 3.41
CA THR A 298 -19.38 6.67 3.16
C THR A 298 -18.22 6.94 4.13
N LYS A 299 -18.06 6.09 5.16
CA LYS A 299 -16.73 5.93 5.79
C LYS A 299 -15.86 5.02 4.91
N GLU A 300 -14.56 5.27 4.97
CA GLU A 300 -13.56 5.05 3.93
C GLU A 300 -13.39 3.60 3.50
N GLY A 301 -13.16 3.40 2.19
CA GLY A 301 -12.95 2.08 1.61
C GLY A 301 -13.05 2.07 0.09
N MET A 302 -14.24 1.76 -0.43
CA MET A 302 -14.46 1.63 -1.89
C MET A 302 -14.44 2.96 -2.63
N TRP A 303 -14.90 4.05 -2.02
CA TRP A 303 -15.02 5.34 -2.70
C TRP A 303 -13.70 5.81 -3.33
N ASN A 304 -12.61 5.70 -2.57
CA ASN A 304 -11.27 6.10 -2.99
C ASN A 304 -10.69 5.18 -4.08
N LEU A 305 -11.27 3.99 -4.27
CA LEU A 305 -10.86 3.02 -5.28
C LEU A 305 -11.58 3.19 -6.61
N VAL A 306 -12.70 3.93 -6.66
CA VAL A 306 -13.56 4.02 -7.85
C VAL A 306 -12.79 4.61 -9.04
N SER A 307 -12.11 5.74 -8.86
CA SER A 307 -11.31 6.37 -9.92
C SER A 307 -10.24 5.41 -10.47
N SER A 308 -9.50 4.75 -9.57
CA SER A 308 -8.48 3.76 -9.93
C SER A 308 -9.06 2.55 -10.67
N ALA A 309 -10.22 2.04 -10.24
CA ALA A 309 -10.87 0.90 -10.86
C ALA A 309 -11.37 1.24 -12.27
N ILE A 310 -11.98 2.42 -12.45
CA ILE A 310 -12.47 2.91 -13.74
C ILE A 310 -11.32 3.09 -14.73
N TRP A 311 -10.30 3.87 -14.37
CA TRP A 311 -9.18 4.13 -15.28
C TRP A 311 -8.41 2.86 -15.61
N CYS A 312 -8.18 1.97 -14.64
CA CYS A 312 -7.54 0.68 -14.90
C CYS A 312 -8.36 -0.18 -15.87
N SER A 313 -9.69 -0.23 -15.72
CA SER A 313 -10.57 -1.03 -16.57
C SER A 313 -10.70 -0.48 -17.98
N ILE A 314 -10.75 0.85 -18.12
CA ILE A 314 -10.69 1.55 -19.43
C ILE A 314 -9.40 1.20 -20.14
N TRP A 315 -8.26 1.31 -19.46
CA TRP A 315 -6.95 1.06 -20.05
C TRP A 315 -6.79 -0.39 -20.53
N LEU A 316 -7.18 -1.35 -19.69
CA LEU A 316 -7.09 -2.77 -20.04
C LEU A 316 -8.05 -3.13 -21.18
N THR A 317 -9.29 -2.64 -21.15
CA THR A 317 -10.26 -2.86 -22.24
C THR A 317 -9.77 -2.26 -23.56
N ARG A 318 -9.21 -1.05 -23.51
CA ARG A 318 -8.56 -0.42 -24.66
C ARG A 318 -7.43 -1.30 -25.20
N ASN A 319 -6.58 -1.85 -24.34
CA ASN A 319 -5.47 -2.69 -24.77
C ASN A 319 -5.95 -3.99 -25.44
N GLU A 320 -7.01 -4.62 -24.91
CA GLU A 320 -7.64 -5.79 -25.55
C GLU A 320 -8.16 -5.45 -26.96
N ILE A 321 -8.78 -4.29 -27.14
CA ILE A 321 -9.26 -3.84 -28.47
C ILE A 321 -8.07 -3.59 -29.42
N VAL A 322 -7.02 -2.94 -28.94
CA VAL A 322 -5.86 -2.55 -29.78
C VAL A 322 -5.03 -3.76 -30.20
N PHE A 323 -4.66 -4.62 -29.24
CA PHE A 323 -3.73 -5.72 -29.43
C PHE A 323 -4.42 -7.03 -29.83
N ASN A 324 -5.58 -7.32 -29.25
CA ASN A 324 -6.29 -8.59 -29.46
C ASN A 324 -7.53 -8.45 -30.35
N LYS A 325 -7.83 -7.25 -30.86
CA LYS A 325 -8.96 -6.96 -31.76
C LYS A 325 -10.33 -7.37 -31.19
N VAL A 326 -10.44 -7.42 -29.86
CA VAL A 326 -11.70 -7.68 -29.16
C VAL A 326 -12.68 -6.53 -29.43
N LYS A 327 -13.97 -6.83 -29.54
CA LYS A 327 -15.02 -5.79 -29.64
C LYS A 327 -15.37 -5.25 -28.26
N LEU A 328 -15.68 -3.95 -28.18
CA LEU A 328 -16.14 -3.34 -26.94
C LEU A 328 -17.46 -3.97 -26.49
N ASP A 329 -17.44 -4.58 -25.30
CA ASP A 329 -18.63 -4.97 -24.56
C ASP A 329 -18.72 -4.11 -23.29
N PHE A 330 -19.69 -3.19 -23.27
CA PHE A 330 -19.88 -2.29 -22.14
C PHE A 330 -20.34 -3.05 -20.87
N SER A 331 -21.12 -4.12 -21.01
CA SER A 331 -21.57 -4.93 -19.88
C SER A 331 -20.38 -5.61 -19.20
N ASN A 332 -19.48 -6.17 -20.01
CA ASN A 332 -18.23 -6.73 -19.50
C ASN A 332 -17.33 -5.66 -18.87
N LEU A 333 -17.15 -4.50 -19.52
CA LEU A 333 -16.39 -3.37 -18.97
C LEU A 333 -16.92 -2.93 -17.59
N LEU A 334 -18.24 -2.79 -17.45
CA LEU A 334 -18.88 -2.44 -16.19
C LEU A 334 -18.70 -3.55 -15.14
N PHE A 335 -18.86 -4.81 -15.53
CA PHE A 335 -18.65 -5.96 -14.64
C PHE A 335 -17.21 -6.03 -14.12
N VAL A 336 -16.20 -6.00 -14.99
CA VAL A 336 -14.80 -6.08 -14.57
C VAL A 336 -14.37 -4.89 -13.72
N THR A 337 -14.96 -3.71 -13.95
CA THR A 337 -14.71 -2.53 -13.12
C THR A 337 -15.23 -2.75 -11.69
N LYS A 338 -16.46 -3.24 -11.55
CA LYS A 338 -17.05 -3.58 -10.24
C LYS A 338 -16.32 -4.73 -9.54
N TYR A 339 -15.93 -5.74 -10.30
CA TYR A 339 -15.11 -6.85 -9.80
C TYR A 339 -13.78 -6.35 -9.23
N ARG A 340 -13.04 -5.51 -9.96
CA ARG A 340 -11.78 -4.92 -9.47
C ARG A 340 -11.99 -4.11 -8.20
N LEU A 341 -13.02 -3.27 -8.20
CA LEU A 341 -13.36 -2.43 -7.06
C LEU A 341 -13.63 -3.29 -5.80
N ALA A 342 -14.43 -4.35 -5.94
CA ALA A 342 -14.76 -5.27 -4.86
C ALA A 342 -13.55 -6.07 -4.37
N VAL A 343 -12.76 -6.65 -5.28
CA VAL A 343 -11.55 -7.42 -4.93
C VAL A 343 -10.52 -6.55 -4.21
N TRP A 344 -10.26 -5.34 -4.69
CA TRP A 344 -9.29 -4.44 -4.07
C TRP A 344 -9.77 -3.98 -2.69
N PHE A 345 -11.06 -3.69 -2.56
CA PHE A 345 -11.63 -3.34 -1.26
C PHE A 345 -11.51 -4.46 -0.24
N LEU A 346 -11.89 -5.70 -0.59
CA LEU A 346 -11.76 -6.86 0.31
C LEU A 346 -10.30 -7.15 0.67
N ALA A 347 -9.38 -6.99 -0.28
CA ALA A 347 -7.95 -7.16 -0.03
C ALA A 347 -7.39 -6.15 0.97
N SER A 348 -7.85 -4.89 0.89
CA SER A 348 -7.45 -3.81 1.81
C SER A 348 -8.19 -3.85 3.15
N ASN A 349 -9.33 -4.56 3.25
CA ASN A 349 -10.21 -4.56 4.41
C ASN A 349 -10.54 -6.00 4.85
N GLN A 350 -9.53 -6.72 5.33
CA GLN A 350 -9.64 -8.13 5.71
C GLN A 350 -10.62 -8.39 6.87
N GLU A 351 -10.98 -7.36 7.64
CA GLU A 351 -11.94 -7.46 8.74
C GLU A 351 -13.42 -7.39 8.29
N VAL A 352 -13.69 -7.01 7.05
CA VAL A 352 -15.05 -6.86 6.54
C VAL A 352 -15.59 -8.21 6.07
N GLN A 353 -16.64 -8.70 6.73
CA GLN A 353 -17.39 -9.88 6.29
C GLN A 353 -18.49 -9.48 5.30
N CYS A 354 -18.12 -9.37 4.02
CA CYS A 354 -19.04 -9.13 2.91
C CYS A 354 -18.67 -10.04 1.74
N SER A 355 -19.67 -10.59 1.04
CA SER A 355 -19.40 -11.41 -0.14
C SER A 355 -18.86 -10.55 -1.27
N LEU A 356 -17.96 -11.13 -2.08
CA LEU A 356 -17.49 -10.51 -3.31
C LEU A 356 -18.67 -10.17 -4.23
N ASP A 357 -19.65 -11.07 -4.34
CA ASP A 357 -20.81 -10.89 -5.21
C ASP A 357 -21.73 -9.77 -4.72
N ASP A 358 -21.88 -9.58 -3.42
CA ASP A 358 -22.66 -8.48 -2.84
C ASP A 358 -22.07 -7.13 -3.26
N LEU A 359 -20.74 -6.99 -3.16
CA LEU A 359 -20.01 -5.79 -3.54
C LEU A 359 -20.03 -5.54 -5.06
N ILE A 360 -20.04 -6.60 -5.88
CA ILE A 360 -20.17 -6.48 -7.34
C ILE A 360 -21.58 -6.06 -7.73
N CYS A 361 -22.59 -6.59 -7.05
CA CYS A 361 -23.99 -6.26 -7.30
C CYS A 361 -24.29 -4.82 -6.89
N ASN A 362 -23.83 -4.41 -5.69
CA ASN A 362 -24.00 -3.07 -5.18
C ASN A 362 -22.76 -2.60 -4.40
N PRO A 363 -21.83 -1.90 -5.07
CA PRO A 363 -20.64 -1.31 -4.44
C PRO A 363 -20.94 -0.36 -3.26
N ALA A 364 -22.13 0.23 -3.22
CA ALA A 364 -22.52 1.16 -2.17
C ALA A 364 -22.91 0.48 -0.86
N ILE A 365 -23.07 -0.86 -0.80
CA ILE A 365 -23.37 -1.58 0.46
C ILE A 365 -22.33 -1.28 1.56
N THR A 366 -21.11 -0.90 1.18
CA THR A 366 -20.06 -0.52 2.12
C THR A 366 -20.40 0.69 3.01
N SER A 367 -21.27 1.60 2.55
CA SER A 367 -21.78 2.69 3.41
C SER A 367 -22.68 2.17 4.54
N CYS A 368 -23.38 1.05 4.32
CA CYS A 368 -24.29 0.43 5.29
C CYS A 368 -23.56 -0.51 6.27
N LEU A 369 -22.40 -1.07 5.90
CA LEU A 369 -21.65 -2.02 6.75
C LEU A 369 -21.10 -1.40 8.04
N SER A 370 -20.99 -0.06 8.10
CA SER A 370 -20.55 0.66 9.29
C SER A 370 -21.62 0.90 10.36
N GLU A 371 -22.92 0.83 10.02
CA GLU A 371 -24.00 1.02 11.01
C GLU A 371 -24.33 -0.27 11.79
N VAL A 372 -23.83 -1.43 11.36
CA VAL A 372 -24.11 -2.74 11.96
C VAL A 372 -23.00 -3.19 12.93
N ARG A 373 -22.30 -2.26 13.59
CA ARG A 373 -21.47 -2.57 14.75
C ARG A 373 -22.26 -2.33 16.04
N SER A 374 -23.10 -3.32 16.42
CA SER A 374 -23.35 -3.78 17.81
C SER A 374 -24.74 -4.36 18.12
N THR A 375 -25.72 -4.35 17.21
CA THR A 375 -27.09 -4.80 17.57
C THR A 375 -27.79 -5.55 16.45
N ARG A 376 -27.37 -6.81 16.14
CA ARG A 376 -28.19 -7.88 15.51
C ARG A 376 -27.34 -9.14 15.25
N LEU A 377 -26.89 -9.83 16.30
CA LEU A 377 -26.22 -11.14 16.14
C LEU A 377 -27.05 -12.34 16.66
N ASN A 378 -28.28 -12.13 17.14
CA ASN A 378 -29.12 -13.23 17.63
C ASN A 378 -30.20 -13.71 16.65
N GLY A 379 -30.21 -13.23 15.39
CA GLY A 379 -31.26 -13.55 14.40
C GLY A 379 -30.82 -14.26 13.12
N LEU A 380 -29.52 -14.56 12.94
CA LEU A 380 -28.95 -15.07 11.68
C LEU A 380 -28.64 -16.59 11.70
N ALA A 381 -28.95 -17.30 12.78
CA ALA A 381 -28.77 -18.74 12.85
C ALA A 381 -29.85 -19.46 12.01
N TRP A 382 -29.44 -20.49 11.27
CA TRP A 382 -30.37 -21.38 10.58
C TRP A 382 -31.35 -22.01 11.58
N SER A 383 -32.62 -22.09 11.21
CA SER A 383 -33.68 -22.71 12.03
C SER A 383 -34.32 -23.90 11.32
N PRO A 384 -34.80 -24.92 12.03
CA PRO A 384 -35.52 -26.03 11.41
C PRO A 384 -36.86 -25.59 10.79
N PRO A 385 -37.38 -26.32 9.79
CA PRO A 385 -38.71 -26.08 9.23
C PRO A 385 -39.84 -26.35 10.24
N PRO A 386 -41.03 -25.73 10.05
CA PRO A 386 -42.23 -26.09 10.79
C PRO A 386 -42.68 -27.55 10.55
N PRO A 387 -43.50 -28.13 11.44
CA PRO A 387 -44.09 -29.44 11.23
C PRO A 387 -44.82 -29.57 9.90
N GLY A 388 -44.64 -30.69 9.20
CA GLY A 388 -45.20 -30.94 7.87
C GLY A 388 -44.42 -30.29 6.71
N PHE A 389 -43.28 -29.66 6.99
CA PHE A 389 -42.36 -29.14 5.97
C PHE A 389 -41.00 -29.83 6.02
N LEU A 390 -40.42 -30.02 4.83
CA LEU A 390 -39.01 -30.28 4.64
C LEU A 390 -38.31 -28.99 4.21
N LYS A 391 -37.08 -28.80 4.65
CA LYS A 391 -36.27 -27.65 4.27
C LYS A 391 -35.04 -28.09 3.52
N MET A 392 -34.89 -27.60 2.30
CA MET A 392 -33.75 -27.82 1.44
C MET A 392 -32.90 -26.56 1.37
N ASN A 393 -31.62 -26.68 1.68
CA ASN A 393 -30.61 -25.65 1.47
C ASN A 393 -29.73 -26.08 0.30
N VAL A 394 -29.51 -25.21 -0.68
CA VAL A 394 -28.65 -25.46 -1.87
C VAL A 394 -27.61 -24.36 -2.03
N ASP A 395 -26.45 -24.70 -2.59
CA ASP A 395 -25.36 -23.78 -2.90
C ASP A 395 -24.52 -24.28 -4.08
N GLY A 396 -23.98 -23.34 -4.86
CA GLY A 396 -22.99 -23.59 -5.91
C GLY A 396 -21.65 -22.92 -5.59
N ALA A 397 -20.55 -23.66 -5.71
CA ALA A 397 -19.21 -23.16 -5.45
C ALA A 397 -18.30 -23.37 -6.66
N VAL A 398 -17.36 -22.44 -6.88
CA VAL A 398 -16.36 -22.54 -7.96
C VAL A 398 -14.95 -22.49 -7.39
N SER A 399 -14.02 -23.20 -8.05
CA SER A 399 -12.60 -23.18 -7.68
C SER A 399 -11.99 -21.81 -7.89
N ARG A 400 -11.14 -21.37 -6.93
CA ARG A 400 -10.39 -20.10 -7.03
C ARG A 400 -9.38 -20.08 -8.19
N VAL A 401 -8.99 -21.25 -8.68
CA VAL A 401 -8.02 -21.42 -9.78
C VAL A 401 -8.73 -21.46 -11.15
N GLY A 402 -10.07 -21.56 -11.16
CA GLY A 402 -10.89 -21.74 -12.36
C GLY A 402 -10.92 -23.18 -12.86
N GLY A 403 -11.87 -23.50 -13.75
CA GLY A 403 -11.94 -24.80 -14.45
C GLY A 403 -12.65 -25.95 -13.71
N SER A 404 -13.12 -25.76 -12.49
CA SER A 404 -14.01 -26.71 -11.81
C SER A 404 -15.00 -26.01 -10.88
N GLY A 405 -16.23 -26.51 -10.87
CA GLY A 405 -17.26 -26.13 -9.92
C GLY A 405 -17.75 -27.34 -9.12
N GLY A 406 -18.45 -27.06 -8.03
CA GLY A 406 -19.09 -28.05 -7.18
C GLY A 406 -20.46 -27.55 -6.75
N ILE A 407 -21.40 -28.47 -6.65
CA ILE A 407 -22.77 -28.19 -6.21
C ILE A 407 -23.06 -28.96 -4.94
N GLY A 408 -23.80 -28.34 -4.03
CA GLY A 408 -24.13 -28.91 -2.75
C GLY A 408 -25.56 -28.64 -2.35
N GLY A 409 -26.16 -29.58 -1.64
CA GLY A 409 -27.45 -29.34 -1.03
C GLY A 409 -27.82 -30.37 0.02
N ILE A 410 -28.74 -29.98 0.89
CA ILE A 410 -29.10 -30.73 2.09
C ILE A 410 -30.57 -30.53 2.43
N ILE A 411 -31.27 -31.63 2.72
CA ILE A 411 -32.68 -31.65 3.11
C ILE A 411 -32.79 -32.06 4.57
N ARG A 412 -33.52 -31.27 5.36
CA ARG A 412 -33.72 -31.49 6.80
C ARG A 412 -35.20 -31.51 7.19
N ASN A 413 -35.50 -32.28 8.25
CA ASN A 413 -36.82 -32.32 8.88
C ASN A 413 -36.98 -31.25 9.99
N GLN A 414 -38.14 -31.22 10.64
CA GLN A 414 -38.48 -30.29 11.73
C GLN A 414 -37.58 -30.43 12.99
N GLN A 415 -36.90 -31.57 13.16
CA GLN A 415 -35.90 -31.78 14.23
C GLN A 415 -34.51 -31.25 13.83
N GLY A 416 -34.34 -30.81 12.58
CA GLY A 416 -33.04 -30.43 12.02
C GLY A 416 -32.18 -31.61 11.57
N GLU A 417 -32.73 -32.83 11.60
CA GLU A 417 -32.04 -34.04 11.16
C GLU A 417 -31.90 -34.04 9.64
N VAL A 418 -30.75 -34.48 9.16
CA VAL A 418 -30.44 -34.58 7.74
C VAL A 418 -31.08 -35.82 7.17
N LEU A 419 -31.99 -35.65 6.22
CA LEU A 419 -32.65 -36.76 5.53
C LEU A 419 -31.92 -37.15 4.24
N ALA A 420 -31.38 -36.16 3.54
CA ALA A 420 -30.65 -36.35 2.29
C ALA A 420 -29.66 -35.20 2.07
N SER A 421 -28.57 -35.48 1.38
CA SER A 421 -27.61 -34.47 0.94
C SER A 421 -26.88 -34.92 -0.32
N PHE A 422 -26.43 -33.95 -1.13
CA PHE A 422 -25.56 -34.20 -2.27
C PHE A 422 -24.36 -33.24 -2.24
N SER A 423 -23.26 -33.71 -2.82
CA SER A 423 -22.02 -32.98 -3.04
C SER A 423 -21.41 -33.55 -4.32
N GLU A 424 -21.50 -32.81 -5.41
CA GLU A 424 -21.18 -33.31 -6.75
C GLU A 424 -20.30 -32.29 -7.47
N GLN A 425 -19.35 -32.76 -8.27
CA GLN A 425 -18.57 -31.90 -9.16
C GLN A 425 -19.45 -31.47 -10.33
N CYS A 426 -19.42 -30.19 -10.67
CA CYS A 426 -20.07 -29.69 -11.87
C CYS A 426 -19.04 -29.22 -12.91
N GLY A 427 -19.42 -29.33 -14.19
CA GLY A 427 -18.55 -29.01 -15.31
C GLY A 427 -18.43 -27.51 -15.62
N SER A 428 -19.12 -26.67 -14.85
CA SER A 428 -19.15 -25.22 -15.03
C SER A 428 -18.29 -24.54 -13.97
N ASP A 429 -17.50 -23.55 -14.39
CA ASP A 429 -16.74 -22.67 -13.49
C ASP A 429 -17.40 -21.28 -13.33
N ILE A 430 -18.67 -21.16 -13.74
CA ILE A 430 -19.46 -19.93 -13.64
C ILE A 430 -20.38 -20.00 -12.41
N PRO A 431 -20.21 -19.11 -11.40
CA PRO A 431 -20.95 -19.18 -10.13
C PRO A 431 -22.46 -19.28 -10.28
N ILE A 432 -23.08 -18.43 -11.11
CA ILE A 432 -24.54 -18.45 -11.26
C ILE A 432 -25.06 -19.73 -11.92
N ILE A 433 -24.24 -20.38 -12.76
CA ILE A 433 -24.59 -21.67 -13.35
C ILE A 433 -24.51 -22.74 -12.27
N THR A 434 -23.47 -22.73 -11.43
CA THR A 434 -23.36 -23.70 -10.31
C THR A 434 -24.50 -23.55 -9.31
N GLU A 435 -24.98 -22.33 -9.06
CA GLU A 435 -26.14 -22.07 -8.19
C GLU A 435 -27.44 -22.64 -8.78
N ILE A 436 -27.67 -22.42 -10.07
CA ILE A 436 -28.84 -22.96 -10.78
C ILE A 436 -28.76 -24.49 -10.85
N GLU A 437 -27.59 -25.04 -11.15
CA GLU A 437 -27.36 -26.49 -11.18
C GLU A 437 -27.58 -27.12 -9.80
N ALA A 438 -27.13 -26.49 -8.72
CA ALA A 438 -27.40 -26.94 -7.35
C ALA A 438 -28.89 -26.95 -7.05
N LEU A 439 -29.63 -25.91 -7.44
CA LEU A 439 -31.08 -25.85 -7.27
C LEU A 439 -31.80 -26.95 -8.06
N VAL A 440 -31.48 -27.09 -9.35
CA VAL A 440 -32.07 -28.12 -10.23
C VAL A 440 -31.75 -29.53 -9.73
N ARG A 441 -30.52 -29.78 -9.32
CA ARG A 441 -30.09 -31.06 -8.76
C ARG A 441 -30.80 -31.37 -7.44
N GLY A 442 -30.96 -30.38 -6.57
CA GLY A 442 -31.68 -30.50 -5.30
C GLY A 442 -33.15 -30.83 -5.51
N ILE A 443 -33.82 -30.18 -6.47
CA ILE A 443 -35.20 -30.49 -6.85
C ILE A 443 -35.30 -31.94 -7.34
N LYS A 444 -34.39 -32.35 -8.22
CA LYS A 444 -34.36 -33.72 -8.73
C LYS A 444 -34.15 -34.76 -7.63
N MET A 445 -33.25 -34.48 -6.67
CA MET A 445 -33.05 -35.33 -5.48
C MET A 445 -34.33 -35.40 -4.64
N PHE A 446 -35.05 -34.30 -4.50
CA PHE A 446 -36.32 -34.28 -3.78
C PHE A 446 -37.38 -35.16 -4.46
N GLU A 447 -37.51 -35.04 -5.78
CA GLU A 447 -38.44 -35.87 -6.57
C GLU A 447 -38.08 -37.36 -6.48
N GLU A 448 -36.79 -37.71 -6.54
CA GLU A 448 -36.30 -39.09 -6.47
C GLU A 448 -36.56 -39.74 -5.10
N LEU A 449 -36.36 -38.99 -4.01
CA LEU A 449 -36.39 -39.54 -2.64
C LEU A 449 -37.72 -39.36 -1.92
N PHE A 450 -38.54 -38.38 -2.34
CA PHE A 450 -39.76 -37.98 -1.64
C PHE A 450 -40.99 -37.93 -2.56
N ALA A 451 -40.99 -38.69 -3.66
CA ALA A 451 -42.18 -38.86 -4.51
C ALA A 451 -43.38 -39.38 -3.68
N GLY A 452 -44.53 -38.70 -3.77
CA GLY A 452 -45.76 -39.08 -3.06
C GLY A 452 -45.77 -38.74 -1.56
N ASN A 453 -44.78 -38.00 -1.07
CA ASN A 453 -44.67 -37.62 0.33
C ASN A 453 -45.66 -36.49 0.73
N PRO A 454 -46.34 -36.56 1.89
CA PRO A 454 -47.25 -35.49 2.33
C PRO A 454 -46.59 -34.16 2.74
N PHE A 455 -45.26 -34.05 2.76
CA PHE A 455 -44.57 -32.85 3.26
C PHE A 455 -44.42 -31.79 2.17
N LYS A 456 -44.58 -30.53 2.58
CA LYS A 456 -44.30 -29.36 1.73
C LYS A 456 -42.82 -29.02 1.75
N LEU A 457 -42.30 -28.44 0.67
CA LEU A 457 -40.88 -28.11 0.57
C LEU A 457 -40.62 -26.61 0.70
N ILE A 458 -39.68 -26.25 1.57
CA ILE A 458 -39.06 -24.92 1.64
C ILE A 458 -37.67 -25.05 1.04
N ILE A 459 -37.38 -24.26 0.02
CA ILE A 459 -36.07 -24.22 -0.63
C ILE A 459 -35.40 -22.89 -0.29
N GLU A 460 -34.16 -22.96 0.16
CA GLU A 460 -33.35 -21.82 0.60
C GLU A 460 -32.03 -21.78 -0.16
N SER A 461 -31.68 -20.60 -0.67
CA SER A 461 -30.38 -20.30 -1.29
C SER A 461 -29.97 -18.88 -0.92
N ASP A 462 -28.67 -18.63 -0.85
CA ASP A 462 -28.08 -17.30 -0.68
C ASP A 462 -27.82 -16.58 -2.01
N SER A 463 -28.09 -17.22 -3.15
CA SER A 463 -28.07 -16.58 -4.47
C SER A 463 -29.31 -15.73 -4.70
N LYS A 464 -29.29 -14.48 -4.22
CA LYS A 464 -30.39 -13.52 -4.41
C LYS A 464 -30.75 -13.32 -5.90
N LEU A 465 -29.76 -13.38 -6.79
CA LEU A 465 -29.96 -13.25 -8.23
C LEU A 465 -30.84 -14.37 -8.78
N MET A 466 -30.50 -15.63 -8.46
CA MET A 466 -31.28 -16.79 -8.86
C MET A 466 -32.71 -16.72 -8.30
N ILE A 467 -32.85 -16.38 -7.01
CA ILE A 467 -34.16 -16.24 -6.36
C ILE A 467 -35.02 -15.18 -7.07
N ASN A 468 -34.43 -14.02 -7.43
CA ASN A 468 -35.14 -12.98 -8.18
C ASN A 468 -35.61 -13.48 -9.56
N TRP A 469 -34.81 -14.28 -10.26
CA TRP A 469 -35.20 -14.85 -11.55
C TRP A 469 -36.35 -15.86 -11.45
N VAL A 470 -36.44 -16.61 -10.36
CA VAL A 470 -37.58 -17.51 -10.11
C VAL A 470 -38.85 -16.70 -9.81
N HIS A 471 -38.73 -15.60 -9.06
CA HIS A 471 -39.88 -14.72 -8.78
C HIS A 471 -40.33 -13.91 -10.00
N ASP A 472 -39.39 -13.46 -10.83
CA ASP A 472 -39.65 -12.72 -12.07
C ASP A 472 -38.82 -13.30 -13.22
N VAL A 473 -39.39 -14.30 -13.91
CA VAL A 473 -38.79 -14.98 -15.07
C VAL A 473 -38.54 -14.01 -16.24
N SER A 474 -39.24 -12.87 -16.30
CA SER A 474 -39.01 -11.89 -17.37
C SER A 474 -37.66 -11.18 -17.24
N SER A 475 -37.16 -11.05 -16.00
CA SER A 475 -35.84 -10.50 -15.68
C SER A 475 -34.68 -11.48 -15.92
N CYS A 476 -34.98 -12.75 -16.20
CA CYS A 476 -33.99 -13.81 -16.40
C CYS A 476 -33.41 -13.77 -17.83
N PRO A 477 -32.07 -13.78 -17.98
CA PRO A 477 -31.43 -13.89 -19.29
C PRO A 477 -31.88 -15.14 -20.06
N VAL A 478 -32.01 -15.04 -21.38
CA VAL A 478 -32.55 -16.10 -22.26
C VAL A 478 -31.86 -17.45 -22.04
N VAL A 479 -30.54 -17.45 -21.78
CA VAL A 479 -29.72 -18.65 -21.56
C VAL A 479 -30.14 -19.45 -20.33
N PHE A 480 -30.64 -18.79 -19.28
CA PHE A 480 -31.07 -19.42 -18.02
C PHE A 480 -32.59 -19.56 -17.91
N LYS A 481 -33.32 -19.00 -18.89
CA LYS A 481 -34.77 -18.91 -18.82
C LYS A 481 -35.45 -20.27 -18.76
N LYS A 482 -34.97 -21.25 -19.53
CA LYS A 482 -35.52 -22.62 -19.54
C LYS A 482 -35.37 -23.32 -18.17
N PRO A 483 -34.17 -23.47 -17.59
CA PRO A 483 -34.05 -24.13 -16.28
C PRO A 483 -34.81 -23.38 -15.17
N ILE A 484 -34.83 -22.04 -15.20
CA ILE A 484 -35.62 -21.24 -14.24
C ILE A 484 -37.13 -21.46 -14.43
N GLN A 485 -37.62 -21.55 -15.67
CA GLN A 485 -39.02 -21.88 -15.96
C GLN A 485 -39.41 -23.26 -15.40
N ASP A 486 -38.54 -24.25 -15.58
CA ASP A 486 -38.77 -25.61 -15.07
C ASP A 486 -38.84 -25.61 -13.52
N VAL A 487 -37.99 -24.84 -12.85
CA VAL A 487 -38.05 -24.62 -11.39
C VAL A 487 -39.37 -23.95 -10.97
N VAL A 488 -39.84 -22.95 -11.72
CA VAL A 488 -41.11 -22.26 -11.42
C VAL A 488 -42.30 -23.21 -11.58
N GLU A 489 -42.31 -24.02 -12.63
CA GLU A 489 -43.35 -25.03 -12.87
C GLU A 489 -43.35 -26.08 -11.76
N PHE A 490 -42.18 -26.58 -11.37
CA PHE A 490 -42.03 -27.49 -10.23
C PHE A 490 -42.56 -26.89 -8.93
N CYS A 491 -42.17 -25.65 -8.60
CA CYS A 491 -42.61 -24.99 -7.37
C CYS A 491 -44.12 -24.81 -7.32
N LYS A 492 -44.76 -24.49 -8.45
CA LYS A 492 -46.22 -24.37 -8.58
C LYS A 492 -46.92 -25.71 -8.40
N ALA A 493 -46.41 -26.79 -9.00
CA ALA A 493 -47.00 -28.11 -8.92
C ALA A 493 -46.92 -28.70 -7.49
N ASN A 494 -45.82 -28.44 -6.77
CA ASN A 494 -45.53 -29.04 -5.47
C ASN A 494 -45.76 -28.11 -4.27
N CYS A 495 -46.40 -26.95 -4.47
CA CYS A 495 -46.62 -25.93 -3.43
C CYS A 495 -45.33 -25.56 -2.66
N CYS A 496 -44.21 -25.45 -3.36
CA CYS A 496 -42.91 -25.17 -2.75
C CYS A 496 -42.73 -23.68 -2.47
N SER A 497 -42.03 -23.36 -1.37
CA SER A 497 -41.63 -21.99 -1.05
C SER A 497 -40.13 -21.84 -1.26
N LEU A 498 -39.74 -21.15 -2.33
CA LEU A 498 -38.35 -20.77 -2.58
C LEU A 498 -38.08 -19.39 -1.96
N ARG A 499 -36.99 -19.23 -1.20
CA ARG A 499 -36.64 -17.97 -0.56
C ARG A 499 -35.14 -17.73 -0.45
N HIS A 500 -34.76 -16.45 -0.43
CA HIS A 500 -33.41 -16.02 -0.16
C HIS A 500 -33.07 -16.08 1.34
N ILE A 501 -31.89 -16.57 1.68
CA ILE A 501 -31.32 -16.53 3.04
C ILE A 501 -29.92 -15.92 3.03
N HIS A 502 -29.43 -15.46 4.17
CA HIS A 502 -28.04 -15.02 4.28
C HIS A 502 -27.09 -16.22 4.24
N ARG A 503 -25.91 -16.04 3.64
CA ARG A 503 -24.85 -17.06 3.56
C ARG A 503 -24.47 -17.67 4.92
N VAL A 504 -24.49 -16.89 5.99
CA VAL A 504 -24.25 -17.36 7.37
C VAL A 504 -25.27 -18.42 7.81
N SER A 505 -26.48 -18.38 7.26
CA SER A 505 -27.52 -19.37 7.48
C SER A 505 -27.44 -20.56 6.49
N ASN A 506 -26.57 -20.50 5.46
CA ASN A 506 -26.43 -21.52 4.41
C ASN A 506 -25.11 -22.32 4.48
N ILE A 507 -24.37 -22.22 5.59
CA ILE A 507 -23.01 -22.80 5.76
C ILE A 507 -22.93 -24.29 5.39
N ALA A 508 -23.97 -25.05 5.69
CA ALA A 508 -23.98 -26.49 5.42
C ALA A 508 -24.02 -26.82 3.91
N ALA A 509 -24.82 -26.08 3.13
CA ALA A 509 -24.87 -26.26 1.68
C ALA A 509 -23.57 -25.77 1.03
N ASP A 510 -23.03 -24.62 1.49
CA ASP A 510 -21.75 -24.08 1.03
C ASP A 510 -20.56 -25.01 1.30
N SER A 511 -20.57 -25.70 2.44
CA SER A 511 -19.56 -26.72 2.75
C SER A 511 -19.66 -27.93 1.80
N LEU A 512 -20.88 -28.38 1.48
CA LEU A 512 -21.11 -29.48 0.54
C LEU A 512 -20.74 -29.09 -0.90
N ALA A 513 -21.04 -27.86 -1.32
CA ALA A 513 -20.70 -27.37 -2.64
C ALA A 513 -19.18 -27.30 -2.83
N LYS A 514 -18.46 -26.78 -1.82
CA LYS A 514 -16.99 -26.76 -1.81
C LYS A 514 -16.37 -28.15 -1.81
N ALA A 515 -16.94 -29.10 -1.07
CA ALA A 515 -16.50 -30.49 -1.09
C ALA A 515 -16.70 -31.16 -2.47
N GLY A 516 -17.70 -30.71 -3.24
CA GLY A 516 -17.97 -31.22 -4.59
C GLY A 516 -16.95 -30.81 -5.65
N ILE A 517 -16.17 -29.74 -5.40
CA ILE A 517 -15.14 -29.25 -6.34
C ILE A 517 -13.98 -30.26 -6.50
N GLY A 518 -13.68 -31.02 -5.44
CA GLY A 518 -12.51 -31.90 -5.33
C GLY A 518 -11.54 -31.50 -4.24
#